data_AF-A0A9Q9B833-F1
#
_entry.id   AF-A0A9Q9B833-F1
#
_cell.length_a   1.000
_cell.length_b   1.000
_cell.length_c   1.000
_cell.angle_alpha   90.00
_cell.angle_beta   90.00
_cell.angle_gamma   90.00
#
_symmetry.space_group_name_H-M   'P 1'
#
loop_
_entity.id
_entity.type
_entity.pdbx_description
1 polymer ?
#
loop_
_entity_poly.entity_id
_entity_poly.type
_entity_poly.pdbx_seq_one_letter_code
_entity_poly.pdbx_strand_id
1 'polypeptide(L)'
;MSKLNHEFFGVLDTAKDLAGGLENAFSDGIGVLWEKEYNGSIVTLWYDNAYELKINTLDAFAKLLKNLEEYKKTARLALKEYLKKDDEYITFHKEELESDVPADVSEFVEKMQIKSIALWAGEDFIAVDFMIDPEESDEILCVKFNRSLEVESIDWES
;
A
#
# COMPACT_ATOMS: atom_id res chain seq x y z
N MET A 1 -7.99 13.73 -22.03
CA MET A 1 -7.44 12.58 -22.79
C MET A 1 -7.92 11.33 -22.07
N SER A 2 -8.51 10.35 -22.78
CA SER A 2 -9.03 9.13 -22.14
C SER A 2 -7.97 8.04 -21.95
N LYS A 3 -6.86 8.11 -22.68
CA LYS A 3 -5.81 7.08 -22.64
C LYS A 3 -4.45 7.72 -22.39
N LEU A 4 -3.69 7.13 -21.48
CA LEU A 4 -2.35 7.54 -21.12
C LEU A 4 -1.41 6.34 -21.29
N ASN A 5 -0.27 6.52 -21.95
CA ASN A 5 0.72 5.46 -22.09
C ASN A 5 1.90 5.72 -21.15
N HIS A 6 2.31 4.72 -20.39
CA HIS A 6 3.43 4.78 -19.46
C HIS A 6 4.34 3.56 -19.63
N GLU A 7 5.65 3.74 -19.55
CA GLU A 7 6.65 2.66 -19.78
C GLU A 7 6.40 1.44 -18.87
N PHE A 8 6.06 1.67 -17.61
CA PHE A 8 5.83 0.61 -16.63
C PHE A 8 4.40 0.04 -16.64
N PHE A 9 3.38 0.91 -16.77
CA PHE A 9 1.97 0.53 -16.60
C PHE A 9 1.29 0.18 -17.93
N GLY A 10 1.94 0.45 -19.06
CA GLY A 10 1.35 0.33 -20.39
C GLY A 10 0.30 1.40 -20.64
N VAL A 11 -0.74 1.03 -21.39
CA VAL A 11 -1.85 1.94 -21.72
C VAL A 11 -2.91 1.88 -20.62
N LEU A 12 -3.08 3.00 -19.93
CA LEU A 12 -4.13 3.23 -18.94
C LEU A 12 -5.31 3.95 -19.62
N ASP A 13 -6.53 3.47 -19.40
CA ASP A 13 -7.75 4.07 -19.94
C ASP A 13 -8.55 4.74 -18.82
N THR A 14 -8.39 6.06 -18.69
CA THR A 14 -9.04 6.90 -17.67
C THR A 14 -10.48 7.28 -18.04
N ALA A 15 -10.94 6.99 -19.26
CA ALA A 15 -12.35 7.14 -19.64
C ALA A 15 -13.09 5.81 -19.73
N LYS A 16 -12.44 4.71 -19.35
CA LYS A 16 -13.15 3.46 -19.11
C LYS A 16 -14.07 3.71 -17.93
N ASP A 17 -15.32 4.00 -18.27
CA ASP A 17 -16.42 4.31 -17.39
C ASP A 17 -16.34 3.51 -16.08
N LEU A 18 -16.29 4.23 -14.96
CA LEU A 18 -16.77 3.72 -13.66
C LEU A 18 -18.24 3.23 -13.76
N ALA A 19 -18.94 3.58 -14.85
CA ALA A 19 -20.27 3.07 -15.21
C ALA A 19 -20.27 1.67 -15.86
N GLY A 20 -19.11 1.00 -15.96
CA GLY A 20 -18.95 -0.34 -16.51
C GLY A 20 -18.78 -1.44 -15.47
N GLY A 21 -19.54 -1.41 -14.37
CA GLY A 21 -19.82 -2.59 -13.54
C GLY A 21 -18.63 -3.43 -13.09
N LEU A 22 -17.51 -2.80 -12.69
CA LEU A 22 -16.59 -3.49 -11.82
C LEU A 22 -17.18 -3.45 -10.43
N GLU A 23 -17.29 -4.62 -9.81
CA GLU A 23 -17.60 -4.82 -8.38
C GLU A 23 -16.53 -4.18 -7.45
N ASN A 24 -15.66 -3.29 -7.97
CA ASN A 24 -14.41 -2.78 -7.38
C ASN A 24 -14.35 -1.23 -7.33
N ALA A 25 -15.49 -0.54 -7.37
CA ALA A 25 -15.52 0.90 -7.06
C ALA A 25 -15.44 1.07 -5.54
N PHE A 26 -14.42 1.79 -5.05
CA PHE A 26 -14.27 2.05 -3.61
C PHE A 26 -15.28 3.11 -3.13
N SER A 27 -15.57 4.09 -3.99
CA SER A 27 -16.55 5.16 -3.75
C SER A 27 -16.96 5.83 -5.08
N ASP A 28 -17.91 6.77 -5.01
CA ASP A 28 -18.30 7.60 -6.16
C ASP A 28 -17.08 8.34 -6.72
N GLY A 29 -16.57 7.89 -7.87
CA GLY A 29 -15.46 8.52 -8.57
C GLY A 29 -14.11 7.83 -8.42
N ILE A 30 -13.95 6.91 -7.46
CA ILE A 30 -12.69 6.17 -7.25
C ILE A 30 -12.80 4.74 -7.79
N GLY A 31 -11.85 4.35 -8.64
CA GLY A 31 -11.78 2.99 -9.15
C GLY A 31 -10.35 2.51 -9.46
N VAL A 32 -10.26 1.24 -9.86
CA VAL A 32 -8.99 0.59 -10.20
C VAL A 32 -8.67 0.80 -11.68
N LEU A 33 -7.54 1.47 -11.99
CA LEU A 33 -7.04 1.61 -13.36
C LEU A 33 -6.13 0.48 -13.80
N TRP A 34 -5.43 -0.11 -12.85
CA TRP A 34 -4.43 -1.14 -13.11
C TRP A 34 -4.25 -1.99 -11.85
N GLU A 35 -4.11 -3.30 -12.04
CA GLU A 35 -3.83 -4.23 -10.96
C GLU A 35 -2.92 -5.34 -11.47
N LYS A 36 -1.95 -5.72 -10.65
CA LYS A 36 -1.07 -6.85 -10.97
C LYS A 36 -0.44 -7.42 -9.71
N GLU A 37 -0.24 -8.73 -9.71
CA GLU A 37 0.67 -9.35 -8.75
C GLU A 37 2.13 -8.99 -9.07
N TYR A 38 2.84 -8.49 -8.07
CA TYR A 38 4.24 -8.08 -8.17
C TYR A 38 5.01 -8.57 -6.94
N ASN A 39 5.99 -9.46 -7.14
CA ASN A 39 6.80 -10.07 -6.07
C ASN A 39 5.96 -10.70 -4.94
N GLY A 40 4.84 -11.35 -5.29
CA GLY A 40 3.96 -12.04 -4.32
C GLY A 40 2.98 -11.13 -3.58
N SER A 41 2.93 -9.83 -3.89
CA SER A 41 1.95 -8.90 -3.35
C SER A 41 1.05 -8.35 -4.47
N ILE A 42 -0.23 -8.15 -4.20
CA ILE A 42 -1.12 -7.46 -5.13
C ILE A 42 -0.80 -5.97 -5.12
N VAL A 43 -0.59 -5.40 -6.30
CA VAL A 43 -0.38 -3.97 -6.49
C VAL A 43 -1.54 -3.40 -7.26
N THR A 44 -2.21 -2.39 -6.68
CA THR A 44 -3.42 -1.79 -7.25
C THR A 44 -3.20 -0.29 -7.44
N LEU A 45 -3.45 0.20 -8.65
CA LEU A 45 -3.49 1.63 -8.99
C LEU A 45 -4.92 2.13 -8.89
N TRP A 46 -5.19 2.82 -7.80
CA TRP A 46 -6.44 3.53 -7.55
C TRP A 46 -6.40 4.90 -8.22
N TYR A 47 -7.56 5.34 -8.70
CA TYR A 47 -7.70 6.58 -9.46
C TYR A 47 -9.04 7.23 -9.18
N ASP A 48 -8.97 8.51 -8.82
CA ASP A 48 -10.12 9.40 -8.78
C ASP A 48 -10.39 9.97 -10.19
N ASN A 49 -11.60 9.80 -10.70
CA ASN A 49 -12.01 10.31 -12.02
C ASN A 49 -12.03 11.84 -12.13
N ALA A 50 -12.10 12.55 -11.00
CA ALA A 50 -11.97 13.99 -10.93
C ALA A 50 -10.50 14.45 -11.00
N TYR A 51 -9.55 13.53 -10.76
CA TYR A 51 -8.12 13.81 -10.82
C TYR A 51 -7.57 13.73 -12.24
N GLU A 52 -6.78 14.72 -12.64
CA GLU A 52 -6.00 14.63 -13.87
C GLU A 52 -4.76 13.76 -13.63
N LEU A 53 -4.77 12.52 -14.14
CA LEU A 53 -3.63 11.62 -14.02
C LEU A 53 -2.39 12.17 -14.73
N LYS A 54 -1.32 12.40 -13.98
CA LYS A 54 -0.05 12.93 -14.49
C LYS A 54 1.00 11.85 -14.63
N ILE A 55 1.81 11.93 -15.69
CA ILE A 55 2.93 11.00 -15.93
C ILE A 55 3.91 11.00 -14.76
N ASN A 56 4.20 12.16 -14.15
CA ASN A 56 5.15 12.24 -13.03
C ASN A 56 4.65 11.51 -11.76
N THR A 57 3.33 11.37 -11.55
CA THR A 57 2.77 10.54 -10.48
C THR A 57 3.04 9.07 -10.77
N LEU A 58 2.83 8.65 -12.02
CA LEU A 58 3.14 7.28 -12.46
C LEU A 58 4.65 6.97 -12.41
N ASP A 59 5.51 7.93 -12.75
CA ASP A 59 6.96 7.77 -12.66
C ASP A 59 7.40 7.50 -11.21
N ALA A 60 6.81 8.21 -10.24
CA ALA A 60 7.10 7.99 -8.81
C ALA A 60 6.66 6.60 -8.35
N PHE A 61 5.44 6.19 -8.71
CA PHE A 61 4.94 4.84 -8.41
C PHE A 61 5.81 3.75 -9.03
N ALA A 62 6.15 3.89 -10.31
CA ALA A 62 7.03 2.94 -10.99
C ALA A 62 8.44 2.92 -10.40
N LYS A 63 8.96 4.07 -9.93
CA LYS A 63 10.25 4.13 -9.24
C LYS A 63 10.23 3.34 -7.94
N LEU A 64 9.18 3.45 -7.12
CA LEU A 64 9.05 2.64 -5.91
C LEU A 64 9.00 1.16 -6.26
N LEU A 65 8.14 0.75 -7.20
CA LEU A 65 7.99 -0.66 -7.58
C LEU A 65 9.28 -1.26 -8.16
N LYS A 66 9.98 -0.52 -9.03
CA LYS A 66 11.27 -0.95 -9.60
C LYS A 66 12.37 -1.13 -8.54
N ASN A 67 12.25 -0.45 -7.39
CA ASN A 67 13.20 -0.51 -6.27
C ASN A 67 12.54 -1.03 -4.99
N LEU A 68 11.54 -1.92 -5.14
CA LEU A 68 10.67 -2.32 -4.03
C LEU A 68 11.44 -2.88 -2.84
N GLU A 69 12.48 -3.69 -3.06
CA GLU A 69 13.28 -4.28 -1.96
C GLU A 69 14.03 -3.23 -1.12
N GLU A 70 14.38 -2.07 -1.70
CA GLU A 70 14.96 -0.96 -0.95
C GLU A 70 13.90 -0.27 -0.10
N TYR A 71 12.76 0.07 -0.70
CA TYR A 71 11.67 0.74 0.01
C TYR A 71 10.99 -0.17 1.06
N LYS A 72 11.00 -1.49 0.87
CA LYS A 72 10.63 -2.47 1.91
C LYS A 72 11.50 -2.34 3.15
N LYS A 73 12.81 -2.17 2.99
CA LYS A 73 13.72 -1.96 4.13
C LYS A 73 13.44 -0.62 4.81
N THR A 74 13.19 0.43 4.04
CA THR A 74 12.81 1.74 4.57
C THR A 74 11.52 1.66 5.38
N ALA A 75 10.48 1.00 4.86
CA ALA A 75 9.22 0.77 5.56
C ALA A 75 9.42 -0.01 6.86
N ARG A 76 10.17 -1.12 6.82
CA ARG A 76 10.47 -1.93 8.01
C ARG A 76 11.27 -1.15 9.08
N LEU A 77 12.20 -0.28 8.67
CA LEU A 77 12.89 0.60 9.61
C LEU A 77 11.93 1.59 10.26
N ALA A 78 11.01 2.19 9.49
CA ALA A 78 9.99 3.09 10.02
C ALA A 78 9.05 2.37 10.99
N LEU A 79 8.59 1.16 10.66
CA LEU A 79 7.76 0.32 11.54
C LEU A 79 8.46 -0.01 12.85
N LYS A 80 9.76 -0.35 12.81
CA LYS A 80 10.53 -0.60 14.05
C LYS A 80 10.58 0.63 14.95
N GLU A 81 10.77 1.82 14.38
CA GLU A 81 10.80 3.06 15.16
C GLU A 81 9.42 3.50 15.65
N TYR A 82 8.36 3.18 14.91
CA TYR A 82 6.96 3.36 15.33
C TYR A 82 6.64 2.46 16.53
N LEU A 83 6.86 1.15 16.39
CA LEU A 83 6.53 0.15 17.41
C LEU A 83 7.38 0.23 18.69
N LYS A 84 8.57 0.82 18.61
CA LYS A 84 9.38 1.11 19.81
C LYS A 84 8.82 2.27 20.65
N LYS A 85 8.07 3.18 20.02
CA LYS A 85 7.45 4.31 20.72
C LYS A 85 6.10 3.90 21.29
N ASP A 86 5.39 3.04 20.58
CA ASP A 86 4.08 2.54 20.93
C ASP A 86 3.93 1.09 20.46
N ASP A 87 3.89 0.16 21.41
CA ASP A 87 3.78 -1.27 21.16
C ASP A 87 2.34 -1.80 21.25
N GLU A 88 1.33 -0.92 21.24
CA GLU A 88 -0.09 -1.30 21.34
C GLU A 88 -0.47 -2.35 20.29
N TYR A 89 -0.03 -2.20 19.04
CA TYR A 89 -0.28 -3.18 17.98
C TYR A 89 0.29 -4.58 18.31
N ILE A 90 1.48 -4.65 18.91
CA ILE A 90 2.09 -5.93 19.33
C ILE A 90 1.31 -6.51 20.53
N THR A 91 0.97 -5.66 21.49
CA THR A 91 0.22 -6.04 22.68
C THR A 91 -1.16 -6.59 22.30
N PHE A 92 -1.86 -5.94 21.37
CA PHE A 92 -3.15 -6.38 20.85
C PHE A 92 -3.08 -7.79 20.25
N HIS A 93 -2.09 -8.07 19.39
CA HIS A 93 -1.91 -9.41 18.82
C HIS A 93 -1.66 -10.49 19.88
N LYS A 94 -0.90 -10.15 20.92
CA LYS A 94 -0.56 -11.13 21.97
C LYS A 94 -1.66 -11.34 22.99
N GLU A 95 -2.35 -10.28 23.39
CA GLU A 95 -3.30 -10.32 24.50
C GLU A 95 -4.73 -10.53 24.02
N GLU A 96 -5.16 -9.84 22.96
CA GLU A 96 -6.54 -9.89 22.46
C GLU A 96 -6.72 -11.02 21.43
N LEU A 97 -5.75 -11.20 20.53
CA LEU A 97 -5.78 -12.27 19.52
C LEU A 97 -5.08 -13.56 19.98
N GLU A 98 -4.48 -13.57 21.18
CA GLU A 98 -3.74 -14.70 21.75
C GLU A 98 -2.71 -15.32 20.78
N SER A 99 -2.15 -14.52 19.86
CA SER A 99 -1.28 -14.98 18.77
C SER A 99 0.15 -15.25 19.26
N ASP A 100 0.80 -16.28 18.72
CA ASP A 100 2.19 -16.64 19.03
C ASP A 100 3.21 -15.78 18.24
N VAL A 101 3.11 -14.46 18.45
CA VAL A 101 3.97 -13.47 17.80
C VAL A 101 5.12 -13.03 18.70
N PRO A 102 6.28 -12.64 18.13
CA PRO A 102 7.42 -12.17 18.91
C PRO A 102 7.11 -10.92 19.75
N ALA A 103 7.66 -10.85 20.96
CA ALA A 103 7.59 -9.63 21.76
C ALA A 103 8.67 -8.60 21.39
N ASP A 104 9.78 -9.04 20.80
CA ASP A 104 10.81 -8.13 20.31
C ASP A 104 10.34 -7.43 19.03
N VAL A 105 10.38 -6.10 19.03
CA VAL A 105 9.93 -5.27 17.89
C VAL A 105 10.66 -5.63 16.59
N SER A 106 11.96 -5.93 16.66
CA SER A 106 12.71 -6.24 15.44
C SER A 106 12.29 -7.58 14.87
N GLU A 107 12.18 -8.61 15.71
CA GLU A 107 11.70 -9.93 15.29
C GLU A 107 10.25 -9.89 14.80
N PHE A 108 9.39 -9.14 15.48
CA PHE A 108 7.99 -8.92 15.09
C PHE A 108 7.92 -8.32 13.68
N VAL A 109 8.61 -7.19 13.46
CA VAL A 109 8.62 -6.53 12.15
C VAL A 109 9.24 -7.41 11.06
N GLU A 110 10.26 -8.23 11.34
CA GLU A 110 10.81 -9.14 10.33
C GLU A 110 9.83 -10.25 9.92
N LYS A 111 8.96 -10.69 10.84
CA LYS A 111 7.91 -11.68 10.52
C LYS A 111 6.73 -11.10 9.73
N MET A 112 6.50 -9.79 9.79
CA MET A 112 5.41 -9.16 9.04
C MET A 112 5.56 -9.35 7.54
N GLN A 113 4.45 -9.62 6.86
CA GLN A 113 4.35 -9.83 5.42
C GLN A 113 3.65 -8.64 4.77
N ILE A 114 4.04 -8.32 3.53
CA ILE A 114 3.33 -7.31 2.75
C ILE A 114 2.11 -7.95 2.11
N LYS A 115 0.94 -7.48 2.51
CA LYS A 115 -0.34 -7.96 1.99
C LYS A 115 -0.65 -7.31 0.64
N SER A 116 -0.50 -6.00 0.57
CA SER A 116 -0.92 -5.20 -0.58
C SER A 116 -0.04 -3.97 -0.75
N ILE A 117 -0.01 -3.44 -1.96
CA ILE A 117 0.56 -2.12 -2.26
C ILE A 117 -0.47 -1.33 -3.05
N ALA A 118 -0.99 -0.25 -2.46
CA ALA A 118 -1.96 0.62 -3.08
C ALA A 118 -1.31 1.92 -3.57
N LEU A 119 -1.43 2.20 -4.86
CA LEU A 119 -0.94 3.41 -5.50
C LEU A 119 -2.12 4.36 -5.69
N TRP A 120 -2.15 5.49 -4.99
CA TRP A 120 -3.32 6.38 -4.98
C TRP A 120 -3.13 7.59 -5.89
N ALA A 121 -3.63 7.50 -7.13
CA ALA A 121 -3.66 8.64 -8.05
C ALA A 121 -4.86 9.55 -7.71
N GLY A 122 -4.57 10.75 -7.21
CA GLY A 122 -5.57 11.67 -6.67
C GLY A 122 -5.08 12.26 -5.34
N GLU A 123 -4.66 11.36 -4.46
CA GLU A 123 -4.08 11.70 -3.15
C GLU A 123 -2.53 11.70 -3.18
N ASP A 124 -1.94 11.17 -4.26
CA ASP A 124 -0.51 11.23 -4.56
C ASP A 124 0.39 10.55 -3.49
N PHE A 125 -0.07 9.44 -2.91
CA PHE A 125 0.72 8.59 -2.00
C PHE A 125 0.73 7.12 -2.43
N ILE A 126 1.62 6.36 -1.80
CA ILE A 126 1.73 4.90 -1.93
C ILE A 126 1.54 4.30 -0.53
N ALA A 127 0.54 3.43 -0.36
CA ALA A 127 0.34 2.66 0.86
C ALA A 127 0.94 1.26 0.69
N VAL A 128 1.64 0.78 1.71
CA VAL A 128 2.16 -0.57 1.80
C VAL A 128 1.63 -1.20 3.06
N ASP A 129 0.79 -2.22 2.91
CA ASP A 129 0.09 -2.86 4.02
C ASP A 129 0.94 -4.01 4.56
N PHE A 130 1.30 -3.92 5.84
CA PHE A 130 1.99 -4.98 6.55
C PHE A 130 1.07 -5.67 7.54
N MET A 131 1.08 -7.00 7.52
CA MET A 131 0.33 -7.84 8.45
C MET A 131 1.27 -8.82 9.14
N ILE A 132 1.00 -9.10 10.41
CA ILE A 132 1.52 -10.27 11.10
C ILE A 132 0.40 -11.33 11.11
N ASP A 133 0.74 -12.61 10.94
CA ASP A 133 -0.20 -13.73 10.97
C ASP A 133 -1.53 -13.49 10.22
N PRO A 134 -1.49 -13.22 8.91
CA PRO A 134 -2.66 -12.79 8.11
C PRO A 134 -3.77 -13.85 7.98
N GLU A 135 -3.58 -15.05 8.52
CA GLU A 135 -4.61 -16.10 8.59
C GLU A 135 -5.48 -15.98 9.84
N GLU A 136 -4.97 -15.31 10.89
CA GLU A 136 -5.61 -15.20 12.21
C GLU A 136 -6.03 -13.75 12.55
N SER A 137 -5.59 -12.77 11.76
CA SER A 137 -5.84 -11.34 11.99
C SER A 137 -6.06 -10.58 10.69
N ASP A 138 -6.95 -9.59 10.70
CA ASP A 138 -7.14 -8.57 9.67
C ASP A 138 -6.43 -7.25 10.00
N GLU A 139 -5.73 -7.17 11.14
CA GLU A 139 -5.04 -5.97 11.59
C GLU A 139 -3.84 -5.63 10.69
N ILE A 140 -3.77 -4.39 10.25
CA ILE A 140 -2.78 -3.88 9.29
C ILE A 140 -2.02 -2.70 9.89
N LEU A 141 -0.70 -2.67 9.68
CA LEU A 141 0.07 -1.43 9.73
C LEU A 141 0.35 -0.96 8.30
N CYS A 142 -0.31 0.12 7.91
CA CYS A 142 -0.18 0.75 6.60
C CYS A 142 0.94 1.80 6.63
N VAL A 143 2.02 1.55 5.89
CA VAL A 143 3.11 2.52 5.73
C VAL A 143 2.85 3.37 4.48
N LYS A 144 2.67 4.68 4.67
CA LYS A 144 2.40 5.62 3.57
C LYS A 144 3.67 6.33 3.14
N PHE A 145 3.95 6.30 1.84
CA PHE A 145 5.02 7.06 1.19
C PHE A 145 4.43 8.22 0.39
N ASN A 146 5.01 9.40 0.53
CA ASN A 146 4.65 10.56 -0.27
C ASN A 146 5.27 10.50 -1.69
N ARG A 147 5.03 11.52 -2.51
CA ARG A 147 5.58 11.64 -3.88
C ARG A 147 7.11 11.63 -3.97
N SER A 148 7.79 12.06 -2.91
CA SER A 148 9.25 12.03 -2.80
C SER A 148 9.78 10.64 -2.41
N LEU A 149 8.88 9.69 -2.18
CA LEU A 149 9.15 8.34 -1.69
C LEU A 149 9.74 8.33 -0.28
N GLU A 150 9.36 9.31 0.52
CA GLU A 150 9.66 9.38 1.96
C GLU A 150 8.45 8.86 2.75
N VAL A 151 8.70 8.20 3.88
CA VAL A 151 7.62 7.74 4.77
C VAL A 151 6.95 8.97 5.39
N GLU A 152 5.64 9.09 5.19
CA GLU A 152 4.81 10.20 5.67
C GLU A 152 4.07 9.85 6.95
N SER A 153 3.44 8.67 6.99
CA SER A 153 2.72 8.17 8.16
C SER A 153 2.78 6.63 8.24
N ILE A 154 2.43 6.14 9.42
CA ILE A 154 2.10 4.74 9.68
C ILE A 154 0.75 4.76 10.37
N ASP A 155 -0.22 4.09 9.78
CA ASP A 155 -1.59 4.05 10.28
C ASP A 155 -1.94 2.60 10.62
N TRP A 156 -2.56 2.40 11.79
CA TRP A 156 -3.16 1.14 12.16
C TRP A 156 -4.59 1.07 11.59
N GLU A 157 -4.84 0.05 10.78
CA GLU A 157 -6.10 -0.18 10.06
C GLU A 157 -6.62 -1.60 10.36
N SER A 158 -7.95 -1.79 10.36
CA SER A 158 -8.66 -3.08 10.51
C SER A 158 -9.86 -3.13 9.56
#